data_AF-A0A8C4WVW6-F1
#
_entry.id   AF-A0A8C4WVW6-F1
#
_cell.length_a   1.000
_cell.length_b   1.000
_cell.length_c   1.000
_cell.angle_alpha   90.00
_cell.angle_beta   90.00
_cell.angle_gamma   90.00
#
_symmetry.space_group_name_H-M   'P 1'
#
loop_
_entity.id
_entity.type
_entity.pdbx_description
1 polymer ?
#
loop_
_entity_poly.entity_id
_entity_poly.type
_entity_poly.pdbx_seq_one_letter_code
_entity_poly.pdbx_strand_id
1 'polypeptide(L)'
;MLTNGIEDVQALAIVTYALTLSGSTRSATALDKLNTFAIQKDGLMYWPKTGQPPTRQQHQSSSSIETAAYALLAHLKLGRKEQGLPIMRWLGQQRNSFGGFTSTQDTVVALEAMSFFAAQVSGGKPNLLVSISTSDMSSPSKFIINENNLLVLHKTEVPVSQQHKTLVVNVQGSGAGVAFIQLNVMYNIIPIPIKHVQEEAYEMNVIMKDNVEVSDHYSITICTSRKDEEKGGMVVMEVYLLSGFSLDDNFEKPRIARLMEVENGKVILYFDEIQEEICITISATRVVPVSQIKSACVIVYEYYHLELRAERVYNSPKIM
;
A
#
# COMPACT_ATOMS: atom_id res chain seq x y z
N MET A 1 -16.00 -28.92 9.23
CA MET A 1 -14.94 -27.91 9.02
C MET A 1 -14.89 -26.81 10.10
N LEU A 2 -15.66 -26.85 11.19
CA LEU A 2 -15.59 -25.84 12.28
C LEU A 2 -15.23 -26.44 13.66
N THR A 3 -14.82 -27.71 13.72
CA THR A 3 -14.50 -28.41 14.98
C THR A 3 -13.08 -28.14 15.47
N ASN A 4 -12.17 -27.79 14.56
CA ASN A 4 -10.84 -27.27 14.87
C ASN A 4 -10.93 -25.77 14.55
N GLY A 5 -10.73 -24.90 15.54
CA GLY A 5 -10.93 -23.46 15.37
C GLY A 5 -10.11 -22.87 14.21
N ILE A 6 -10.62 -21.81 13.58
CA ILE A 6 -9.83 -21.03 12.60
C ILE A 6 -8.67 -20.38 13.36
N GLU A 7 -7.44 -20.72 12.99
CA GLU A 7 -6.20 -20.17 13.55
C GLU A 7 -5.70 -18.94 12.79
N ASP A 8 -5.96 -18.87 11.48
CA ASP A 8 -5.70 -17.67 10.68
C ASP A 8 -6.70 -16.56 11.02
N VAL A 9 -6.17 -15.44 11.51
CA VAL A 9 -6.95 -14.29 11.96
C VAL A 9 -7.69 -13.63 10.78
N GLN A 10 -7.09 -13.61 9.59
CA GLN A 10 -7.72 -13.02 8.39
C GLN A 10 -8.93 -13.86 7.96
N ALA A 11 -8.77 -15.18 7.82
CA ALA A 11 -9.89 -16.09 7.57
C ALA A 11 -10.98 -15.97 8.65
N LEU A 12 -10.61 -15.84 9.92
CA LEU A 12 -11.58 -15.65 11.00
C LEU A 12 -12.37 -14.35 10.85
N ALA A 13 -11.74 -13.25 10.42
CA ALA A 13 -12.43 -11.98 10.19
C ALA A 13 -13.42 -12.07 9.02
N ILE A 14 -13.01 -12.67 7.90
CA ILE A 14 -13.89 -12.89 6.74
C ILE A 14 -15.11 -13.74 7.14
N VAL A 15 -14.87 -14.85 7.83
CA VAL A 15 -15.95 -15.75 8.29
C VAL A 15 -16.86 -15.03 9.30
N THR A 16 -16.30 -14.24 10.21
CA THR A 16 -17.07 -13.45 11.17
C THR A 16 -18.01 -12.46 10.47
N TYR A 17 -17.51 -11.77 9.45
CA TYR A 17 -18.35 -10.86 8.66
C TYR A 17 -19.43 -11.60 7.87
N ALA A 18 -19.10 -12.72 7.22
CA ALA A 18 -20.08 -13.55 6.51
C ALA A 18 -21.18 -14.12 7.44
N LEU A 19 -20.82 -14.55 8.65
CA LEU A 19 -21.78 -14.96 9.68
C LEU A 19 -22.68 -13.81 10.11
N THR A 20 -22.12 -12.59 10.19
CA THR A 20 -22.87 -11.39 10.54
C THR A 20 -23.86 -11.00 9.44
N LEU A 21 -23.44 -11.04 8.17
CA LEU A 21 -24.31 -10.77 7.03
C LEU A 21 -25.45 -11.78 6.88
N SER A 22 -25.20 -13.05 7.21
CA SER A 22 -26.22 -14.11 7.16
C SER A 22 -27.17 -14.12 8.36
N GLY A 23 -27.00 -13.21 9.33
CA GLY A 23 -27.82 -13.17 10.54
C GLY A 23 -27.63 -14.37 11.46
N SER A 24 -26.47 -15.03 11.39
CA SER A 24 -26.17 -16.20 12.21
C SER A 24 -26.15 -15.84 13.70
N THR A 25 -26.72 -16.71 14.54
CA THR A 25 -26.66 -16.59 16.01
C THR A 25 -25.24 -16.68 16.56
N ARG A 26 -24.28 -17.18 15.76
CA ARG A 26 -22.87 -17.30 16.13
C ARG A 26 -22.04 -16.05 15.81
N SER A 27 -22.62 -15.05 15.14
CA SER A 27 -21.92 -13.83 14.70
C SER A 27 -21.26 -13.07 15.85
N ALA A 28 -22.01 -12.82 16.93
CA ALA A 28 -21.49 -12.15 18.13
C ALA A 28 -20.33 -12.92 18.75
N THR A 29 -20.47 -14.24 18.93
CA THR A 29 -19.41 -15.09 19.49
C THR A 29 -18.18 -15.14 18.59
N ALA A 30 -18.36 -15.16 17.26
CA ALA A 30 -17.25 -15.13 16.31
C ALA A 30 -16.50 -13.79 16.38
N LEU A 31 -17.22 -12.66 16.49
CA LEU A 31 -16.62 -11.34 16.66
C LEU A 31 -15.89 -11.21 18.00
N ASP A 32 -16.46 -11.74 19.08
CA ASP A 32 -15.80 -11.75 20.39
C ASP A 32 -14.51 -12.56 20.34
N LYS A 33 -14.51 -13.72 19.67
CA LYS A 33 -13.31 -14.51 19.42
C LYS A 33 -12.31 -13.74 18.55
N LEU A 34 -12.74 -13.06 17.49
CA LEU A 34 -11.84 -12.26 16.65
C LEU A 34 -11.17 -11.15 17.48
N ASN A 35 -11.93 -10.48 18.35
CA ASN A 35 -11.43 -9.40 19.20
C ASN A 35 -10.35 -9.87 20.19
N THR A 36 -10.27 -11.15 20.55
CA THR A 36 -9.19 -11.65 21.42
C THR A 36 -7.81 -11.63 20.76
N PHE A 37 -7.76 -11.56 19.42
CA PHE A 37 -6.51 -11.44 18.65
C PHE A 37 -6.10 -9.99 18.38
N ALA A 38 -6.91 -9.02 18.81
CA ALA A 38 -6.66 -7.61 18.53
C ALA A 38 -5.60 -7.02 19.48
N ILE A 39 -4.75 -6.15 18.95
CA ILE A 39 -3.95 -5.23 19.75
C ILE A 39 -4.76 -3.96 19.97
N GLN A 40 -4.92 -3.56 21.24
CA GLN A 40 -5.48 -2.28 21.62
C GLN A 40 -4.40 -1.41 22.27
N LYS A 41 -4.07 -0.28 21.64
CA LYS A 41 -3.03 0.63 22.13
C LYS A 41 -3.30 2.05 21.66
N ASP A 42 -3.11 3.04 22.54
CA ASP A 42 -3.22 4.47 22.23
C ASP A 42 -4.57 4.86 21.57
N GLY A 43 -5.66 4.19 21.95
CA GLY A 43 -6.99 4.42 21.38
C GLY A 43 -7.19 3.87 19.96
N LEU A 44 -6.29 3.01 19.51
CA LEU A 44 -6.33 2.27 18.24
C LEU A 44 -6.59 0.79 18.51
N MET A 45 -7.25 0.11 17.55
CA MET A 45 -7.48 -1.33 17.59
C MET A 45 -7.20 -1.94 16.21
N TYR A 46 -6.37 -2.98 16.17
CA TYR A 46 -5.95 -3.62 14.92
C TYR A 46 -5.46 -5.06 15.12
N TRP A 47 -5.29 -5.80 14.01
CA TRP A 47 -4.89 -7.20 14.00
C TRP A 47 -3.58 -7.38 13.20
N PRO A 48 -2.43 -7.61 13.85
CA PRO A 48 -1.15 -7.80 13.17
C PRO A 48 -1.03 -9.21 12.56
N LYS A 49 -0.31 -9.34 11.43
CA LYS A 49 -0.03 -10.64 10.77
C LYS A 49 0.82 -11.58 11.64
N THR A 50 1.79 -11.07 12.41
CA THR A 50 2.76 -11.89 13.17
C THR A 50 2.62 -11.79 14.70
N GLY A 51 1.49 -11.30 15.22
CA GLY A 51 1.29 -11.11 16.67
C GLY A 51 2.24 -10.08 17.32
N GLN A 52 3.19 -9.52 16.55
CA GLN A 52 4.11 -8.48 16.99
C GLN A 52 3.63 -7.11 16.48
N PRO A 53 3.73 -6.06 17.31
CA PRO A 53 3.47 -4.71 16.85
C PRO A 53 4.50 -4.33 15.78
N PRO A 54 4.06 -3.68 14.70
CA PRO A 54 4.94 -3.27 13.62
C PRO A 54 6.02 -2.30 14.11
N THR A 55 7.22 -2.41 13.55
CA THR A 55 8.26 -1.39 13.73
C THR A 55 7.89 -0.13 12.94
N ARG A 56 8.39 1.05 13.36
CA ARG A 56 8.09 2.37 12.73
C ARG A 56 8.36 2.44 11.21
N GLN A 57 9.04 1.46 10.63
CA GLN A 57 9.44 1.42 9.22
C GLN A 57 8.66 0.37 8.40
N GLN A 58 7.78 -0.42 9.00
CA GLN A 58 6.95 -1.39 8.28
C GLN A 58 5.58 -0.78 7.95
N HIS A 59 5.31 -0.59 6.66
CA HIS A 59 3.95 -0.53 6.16
C HIS A 59 3.18 -1.76 6.68
N GLN A 60 1.96 -1.56 7.17
CA GLN A 60 1.16 -2.70 7.63
C GLN A 60 0.87 -3.62 6.46
N SER A 61 0.94 -4.94 6.73
CA SER A 61 0.57 -5.92 5.72
C SER A 61 -0.86 -5.67 5.25
N SER A 62 -1.10 -5.85 3.94
CA SER A 62 -2.45 -5.76 3.36
C SER A 62 -3.47 -6.61 4.13
N SER A 63 -3.06 -7.82 4.55
CA SER A 63 -3.85 -8.73 5.38
C SER A 63 -4.33 -8.10 6.69
N SER A 64 -3.50 -7.32 7.39
CA SER A 64 -3.89 -6.60 8.61
C SER A 64 -4.96 -5.54 8.35
N ILE A 65 -4.85 -4.82 7.24
CA ILE A 65 -5.82 -3.80 6.83
C ILE A 65 -7.16 -4.45 6.50
N GLU A 66 -7.15 -5.51 5.69
CA GLU A 66 -8.35 -6.27 5.33
C GLU A 66 -9.03 -6.89 6.56
N THR A 67 -8.26 -7.50 7.47
CA THR A 67 -8.76 -8.07 8.72
C THR A 67 -9.46 -7.02 9.58
N ALA A 68 -8.83 -5.85 9.76
CA ALA A 68 -9.41 -4.75 10.51
C ALA A 68 -10.68 -4.18 9.84
N ALA A 69 -10.71 -4.12 8.50
CA ALA A 69 -11.87 -3.66 7.75
C ALA A 69 -13.08 -4.59 7.92
N TYR A 70 -12.90 -5.91 7.80
CA TYR A 70 -13.97 -6.89 8.08
C TYR A 70 -14.42 -6.85 9.53
N ALA A 71 -13.48 -6.70 10.48
CA ALA A 71 -13.84 -6.55 11.89
C ALA A 71 -14.70 -5.29 12.11
N LEU A 72 -14.34 -4.15 11.51
CA LEU A 72 -15.11 -2.91 11.58
C LEU A 72 -16.53 -3.09 11.02
N LEU A 73 -16.66 -3.73 9.86
CA LEU A 73 -17.96 -4.03 9.26
C LEU A 73 -18.83 -4.92 10.18
N ALA A 74 -18.24 -5.96 10.78
CA ALA A 74 -18.93 -6.84 11.72
C ALA A 74 -19.38 -6.08 12.98
N HIS A 75 -18.52 -5.24 13.57
CA HIS A 75 -18.88 -4.37 14.70
C HIS A 75 -20.07 -3.47 14.36
N LEU A 76 -20.04 -2.82 13.20
CA LEU A 76 -21.10 -1.91 12.77
C LEU A 76 -22.44 -2.64 12.53
N LYS A 77 -22.42 -3.79 11.87
CA LYS A 77 -23.62 -4.59 11.61
C LYS A 77 -24.26 -5.16 12.89
N LEU A 78 -23.45 -5.45 13.91
CA LEU A 78 -23.92 -5.86 15.23
C LEU A 78 -24.27 -4.69 16.16
N GLY A 79 -24.26 -3.44 15.65
CA GLY A 79 -24.61 -2.25 16.44
C GLY A 79 -23.55 -1.79 17.43
N ARG A 80 -22.35 -2.37 17.40
CA ARG A 80 -21.22 -2.10 18.31
C ARG A 80 -20.35 -0.93 17.82
N LYS A 81 -20.98 0.17 17.36
CA LYS A 81 -20.28 1.29 16.70
C LYS A 81 -19.19 1.96 17.55
N GLU A 82 -19.38 2.04 18.86
CA GLU A 82 -18.38 2.61 19.78
C GLU A 82 -17.09 1.77 19.82
N GLN A 83 -17.23 0.44 19.76
CA GLN A 83 -16.09 -0.48 19.67
C GLN A 83 -15.41 -0.44 18.29
N GLY A 84 -16.13 0.01 17.26
CA GLY A 84 -15.57 0.22 15.92
C GLY A 84 -14.72 1.49 15.78
N LEU A 85 -14.88 2.49 16.67
CA LEU A 85 -14.18 3.77 16.54
C LEU A 85 -12.64 3.64 16.61
N PRO A 86 -12.04 2.86 17.54
CA PRO A 86 -10.61 2.61 17.54
C PRO A 86 -10.08 1.94 16.26
N ILE A 87 -10.90 1.09 15.63
CA ILE A 87 -10.56 0.41 14.36
C ILE A 87 -10.60 1.43 13.21
N MET A 88 -11.64 2.25 13.15
CA MET A 88 -11.76 3.35 12.17
C MET A 88 -10.57 4.31 12.24
N ARG A 89 -10.15 4.69 13.46
CA ARG A 89 -8.97 5.55 13.65
C ARG A 89 -7.70 4.89 13.12
N TRP A 90 -7.52 3.60 13.39
CA TRP A 90 -6.35 2.87 12.92
C TRP A 90 -6.34 2.73 11.39
N LEU A 91 -7.46 2.33 10.77
CA LEU A 91 -7.60 2.28 9.31
C LEU A 91 -7.32 3.64 8.68
N GLY A 92 -7.78 4.72 9.31
CA GLY A 92 -7.47 6.08 8.89
C GLY A 92 -5.98 6.39 8.79
N GLN A 93 -5.15 5.78 9.64
CA GLN A 93 -3.69 5.95 9.62
C GLN A 93 -3.00 5.09 8.56
N GLN A 94 -3.68 4.07 8.02
CA GLN A 94 -3.11 3.19 6.99
C GLN A 94 -3.38 3.69 5.56
N ARG A 95 -4.24 4.69 5.39
CA ARG A 95 -4.62 5.23 4.08
C ARG A 95 -3.46 6.02 3.45
N ASN A 96 -3.15 5.74 2.19
CA ASN A 96 -2.11 6.41 1.44
C ASN A 96 -2.56 7.80 0.92
N SER A 97 -1.63 8.58 0.36
CA SER A 97 -1.89 9.95 -0.13
C SER A 97 -2.87 10.04 -1.30
N PHE A 98 -3.08 8.93 -2.02
CA PHE A 98 -4.01 8.84 -3.16
C PHE A 98 -5.40 8.35 -2.74
N GLY A 99 -5.58 8.08 -1.45
CA GLY A 99 -6.84 7.68 -0.88
C GLY A 99 -7.15 6.18 -0.92
N GLY A 100 -6.19 5.35 -1.32
CA GLY A 100 -6.23 3.89 -1.25
C GLY A 100 -5.39 3.33 -0.09
N PHE A 101 -5.18 2.02 -0.10
CA PHE A 101 -4.38 1.28 0.87
C PHE A 101 -3.23 0.55 0.16
N THR A 102 -2.77 -0.59 0.69
CA THR A 102 -1.57 -1.29 0.23
C THR A 102 -1.84 -2.11 -1.04
N SER A 103 -2.99 -2.78 -1.12
CA SER A 103 -3.39 -3.59 -2.28
C SER A 103 -4.78 -3.18 -2.80
N THR A 104 -5.38 -4.00 -3.65
CA THR A 104 -6.75 -3.77 -4.13
C THR A 104 -7.82 -4.27 -3.17
N GLN A 105 -7.67 -5.47 -2.59
CA GLN A 105 -8.70 -6.09 -1.74
C GLN A 105 -8.88 -5.34 -0.43
N ASP A 106 -7.78 -5.08 0.29
CA ASP A 106 -7.76 -4.23 1.46
C ASP A 106 -8.33 -2.83 1.17
N THR A 107 -8.03 -2.24 0.00
CA THR A 107 -8.58 -0.94 -0.38
C THR A 107 -10.11 -0.98 -0.49
N VAL A 108 -10.67 -1.96 -1.22
CA VAL A 108 -12.13 -2.04 -1.42
C VAL A 108 -12.84 -2.23 -0.08
N VAL A 109 -12.41 -3.21 0.71
CA VAL A 109 -13.07 -3.56 1.98
C VAL A 109 -12.88 -2.44 3.02
N ALA A 110 -11.70 -1.84 3.10
CA ALA A 110 -11.46 -0.72 4.02
C ALA A 110 -12.28 0.51 3.65
N LEU A 111 -12.38 0.87 2.36
CA LEU A 111 -13.22 1.99 1.93
C LEU A 111 -14.71 1.72 2.19
N GLU A 112 -15.19 0.50 2.00
CA GLU A 112 -16.56 0.10 2.38
C GLU A 112 -16.76 0.28 3.89
N ALA A 113 -15.87 -0.28 4.70
CA ALA A 113 -15.95 -0.23 6.16
C ALA A 113 -15.94 1.20 6.70
N MET A 114 -15.02 2.04 6.20
CA MET A 114 -14.90 3.44 6.59
C MET A 114 -16.13 4.25 6.15
N SER A 115 -16.67 3.99 4.97
CA SER A 115 -17.88 4.67 4.47
C SER A 115 -19.11 4.26 5.28
N PHE A 116 -19.25 2.98 5.60
CA PHE A 116 -20.34 2.49 6.45
C PHE A 116 -20.24 3.04 7.87
N PHE A 117 -19.02 3.15 8.42
CA PHE A 117 -18.78 3.82 9.69
C PHE A 117 -19.19 5.29 9.63
N ALA A 118 -18.72 6.01 8.60
CA ALA A 118 -19.04 7.42 8.40
C ALA A 118 -20.56 7.64 8.33
N ALA A 119 -21.31 6.79 7.62
CA ALA A 119 -22.77 6.88 7.56
C ALA A 119 -23.47 6.69 8.92
N GLN A 120 -22.88 5.92 9.84
CA GLN A 120 -23.43 5.65 11.18
C GLN A 120 -23.11 6.75 12.21
N VAL A 121 -22.03 7.50 11.99
CA VAL A 121 -21.61 8.59 12.88
C VAL A 121 -21.91 9.98 12.34
N SER A 122 -22.15 10.09 11.03
CA SER A 122 -22.56 11.34 10.39
C SER A 122 -24.05 11.56 10.65
N GLY A 123 -24.35 12.61 11.40
CA GLY A 123 -25.72 13.01 11.69
C GLY A 123 -25.76 14.44 12.20
N GLY A 124 -26.91 15.10 12.01
CA GLY A 124 -27.10 16.50 12.36
C GLY A 124 -26.49 17.48 11.36
N LYS A 125 -26.43 18.75 11.77
CA LYS A 125 -25.92 19.85 10.95
C LYS A 125 -24.45 20.11 11.30
N PRO A 126 -23.47 19.70 10.48
CA PRO A 126 -22.07 19.93 10.78
C PRO A 126 -21.76 21.43 10.78
N ASN A 127 -21.01 21.85 11.79
CA ASN A 127 -20.38 23.17 11.88
C ASN A 127 -19.09 23.00 12.69
N LEU A 128 -18.02 22.60 11.99
CA LEU A 128 -16.75 22.25 12.58
C LEU A 128 -15.68 23.26 12.15
N LEU A 129 -15.02 23.88 13.11
CA LEU A 129 -13.80 24.66 12.90
C LEU A 129 -12.59 23.75 13.12
N VAL A 130 -11.80 23.54 12.09
CA VAL A 130 -10.51 22.84 12.16
C VAL A 130 -9.38 23.85 12.00
N SER A 131 -8.44 23.87 12.93
CA SER A 131 -7.25 24.72 12.90
C SER A 131 -6.00 23.86 12.88
N ILE A 132 -5.12 24.10 11.92
CA ILE A 132 -3.84 23.42 11.73
C ILE A 132 -2.72 24.42 11.94
N SER A 133 -1.74 24.11 12.79
CA SER A 133 -0.58 24.97 13.02
C SER A 133 0.71 24.17 13.17
N THR A 134 1.82 24.79 12.79
CA THR A 134 3.18 24.31 13.02
C THR A 134 4.08 25.50 13.37
N SER A 135 5.25 25.24 13.94
CA SER A 135 6.24 26.28 14.30
C SER A 135 6.71 27.10 13.10
N ASP A 136 6.70 26.49 11.91
CA ASP A 136 7.19 27.10 10.67
C ASP A 136 6.11 27.92 9.94
N MET A 137 4.88 27.98 10.47
CA MET A 137 3.79 28.79 9.93
C MET A 137 3.68 30.13 10.66
N SER A 138 3.53 31.22 9.92
CA SER A 138 3.26 32.55 10.48
C SER A 138 1.88 32.65 11.15
N SER A 139 0.90 31.88 10.68
CA SER A 139 -0.45 31.83 11.24
C SER A 139 -1.09 30.46 11.01
N PRO A 140 -1.96 29.97 11.91
CA PRO A 140 -2.68 28.72 11.70
C PRO A 140 -3.60 28.76 10.48
N SER A 141 -3.60 27.67 9.70
CA SER A 141 -4.60 27.44 8.65
C SER A 141 -5.91 27.02 9.29
N LYS A 142 -7.02 27.69 8.95
CA LYS A 142 -8.35 27.43 9.53
C LYS A 142 -9.35 27.04 8.45
N PHE A 143 -10.11 25.98 8.71
CA PHE A 143 -11.19 25.48 7.85
C PHE A 143 -12.50 25.46 8.62
N ILE A 144 -13.55 26.05 8.05
CA ILE A 144 -14.92 25.96 8.57
C ILE A 144 -15.68 24.99 7.69
N ILE A 145 -16.02 23.84 8.24
CA ILE A 145 -16.71 22.74 7.55
C ILE A 145 -18.18 22.75 7.97
N ASN A 146 -19.06 22.85 6.98
CA ASN A 146 -20.51 22.90 7.13
C ASN A 146 -21.22 22.13 6.01
N GLU A 147 -22.56 22.14 6.00
CA GLU A 147 -23.39 21.42 5.03
C GLU A 147 -23.07 21.74 3.57
N ASN A 148 -22.64 22.98 3.27
CA ASN A 148 -22.40 23.42 1.89
C ASN A 148 -21.03 22.98 1.36
N ASN A 149 -20.08 22.63 2.23
CA ASN A 149 -18.71 22.30 1.84
C ASN A 149 -18.21 20.98 2.45
N LEU A 150 -19.13 20.12 2.92
CA LEU A 150 -18.83 18.84 3.55
C LEU A 150 -18.04 17.89 2.64
N LEU A 151 -18.34 17.91 1.34
CA LEU A 151 -17.69 17.07 0.33
C LEU A 151 -16.47 17.73 -0.32
N VAL A 152 -16.15 18.98 0.05
CA VAL A 152 -15.01 19.70 -0.50
C VAL A 152 -13.74 19.23 0.20
N LEU A 153 -12.70 18.93 -0.59
CA LEU A 153 -11.38 18.63 -0.05
C LEU A 153 -10.72 19.92 0.46
N HIS A 154 -10.61 20.05 1.78
CA HIS A 154 -9.88 21.12 2.44
C HIS A 154 -8.42 20.68 2.63
N LYS A 155 -7.46 21.44 2.09
CA LYS A 155 -6.03 21.14 2.19
C LYS A 155 -5.20 22.41 2.45
N THR A 156 -4.08 22.24 3.15
CA THR A 156 -3.05 23.26 3.32
C THR A 156 -1.70 22.59 3.15
N GLU A 157 -0.75 23.31 2.54
CA GLU A 157 0.64 22.89 2.55
C GLU A 157 1.25 23.24 3.91
N VAL A 158 2.10 22.35 4.42
CA VAL A 158 2.82 22.56 5.67
C VAL A 158 4.27 22.87 5.29
N PRO A 159 4.78 24.09 5.58
CA PRO A 159 6.15 24.42 5.29
C PRO A 159 7.08 23.55 6.15
N VAL A 160 8.15 23.05 5.54
CA VAL A 160 9.18 22.25 6.22
C VAL A 160 10.46 23.08 6.24
N SER A 161 10.81 23.64 7.39
CA SER A 161 12.09 24.33 7.55
C SER A 161 13.22 23.33 7.71
N GLN A 162 14.33 23.55 6.99
CA GLN A 162 15.57 22.78 7.19
C GLN A 162 16.23 23.04 8.56
N GLN A 163 15.77 24.05 9.30
CA GLN A 163 16.30 24.41 10.60
C GLN A 163 15.86 23.42 11.70
N HIS A 164 14.73 22.73 11.49
CA HIS A 164 14.15 21.83 12.48
C HIS A 164 14.34 20.37 12.06
N LYS A 165 14.84 19.54 12.99
CA LYS A 165 14.96 18.08 12.78
C LYS A 165 13.64 17.33 12.87
N THR A 166 12.62 17.95 13.48
CA THR A 166 11.32 17.34 13.75
C THR A 166 10.22 18.30 13.33
N LEU A 167 9.32 17.85 12.46
CA LEU A 167 8.09 18.58 12.15
C LEU A 167 7.01 18.21 13.16
N VAL A 168 6.48 19.21 13.86
CA VAL A 168 5.32 19.05 14.76
C VAL A 168 4.13 19.78 14.15
N VAL A 169 3.05 19.03 13.92
CA VAL A 169 1.79 19.56 13.40
C VAL A 169 0.72 19.44 14.48
N ASN A 170 0.18 20.57 14.91
CA ASN A 170 -0.92 20.62 15.87
C ASN A 170 -2.23 20.77 15.11
N VAL A 171 -3.21 19.94 15.43
CA VAL A 171 -4.56 20.02 14.87
C VAL A 171 -5.56 20.18 16.01
N GLN A 172 -6.40 21.20 15.91
CA GLN A 172 -7.45 21.50 16.88
C GLN A 172 -8.79 21.55 16.16
N GLY A 173 -9.81 20.95 16.76
CA GLY A 173 -11.18 20.95 16.25
C GLY A 173 -12.15 21.48 17.30
N SER A 174 -13.10 22.31 16.90
CA SER A 174 -14.21 22.76 17.76
C SER A 174 -15.51 22.86 16.97
N GLY A 175 -16.64 22.73 17.66
CA GLY A 175 -17.98 22.74 17.06
C GLY A 175 -18.60 21.34 16.97
N ALA A 176 -19.54 21.16 16.05
CA ALA A 176 -20.32 19.93 15.90
C ALA A 176 -19.99 19.23 14.57
N GLY A 177 -19.68 17.94 14.64
CA GLY A 177 -19.37 17.11 13.47
C GLY A 177 -18.14 16.23 13.70
N VAL A 178 -17.84 15.41 12.70
CA VAL A 178 -16.65 14.54 12.67
C VAL A 178 -15.88 14.85 11.40
N ALA A 179 -14.57 15.11 11.53
CA ALA A 179 -13.68 15.29 10.39
C ALA A 179 -12.62 14.19 10.35
N PHE A 180 -12.31 13.76 9.13
CA PHE A 180 -11.17 12.92 8.83
C PHE A 180 -10.01 13.80 8.38
N ILE A 181 -8.85 13.67 9.03
CA ILE A 181 -7.66 14.49 8.77
C ILE A 181 -6.51 13.56 8.40
N GLN A 182 -5.81 13.88 7.31
CA GLN A 182 -4.68 13.11 6.80
C GLN A 182 -3.49 14.04 6.55
N LEU A 183 -2.30 13.60 6.99
CA LEU A 183 -1.03 14.27 6.76
C LEU A 183 -0.19 13.41 5.80
N ASN A 184 0.17 13.97 4.65
CA ASN A 184 1.02 13.32 3.66
C ASN A 184 2.41 13.95 3.66
N VAL A 185 3.45 13.13 3.78
CA VAL A 185 4.86 13.55 3.74
C VAL A 185 5.54 12.86 2.57
N MET A 186 6.07 13.62 1.63
CA MET A 186 6.77 13.13 0.45
C MET A 186 8.21 13.61 0.47
N TYR A 187 9.17 12.70 0.32
CA TYR A 187 10.60 13.02 0.28
C TYR A 187 11.34 11.99 -0.57
N ASN A 188 12.41 12.44 -1.21
CA ASN A 188 13.29 11.56 -1.98
C ASN A 188 14.36 10.99 -1.05
N ILE A 189 14.56 9.67 -1.12
CA ILE A 189 15.70 9.00 -0.50
C ILE A 189 16.72 8.69 -1.58
N ILE A 190 18.01 8.86 -1.26
CA ILE A 190 19.06 8.28 -2.10
C ILE A 190 18.98 6.77 -1.88
N PRO A 191 18.90 5.94 -2.94
CA PRO A 191 18.92 4.49 -2.79
C PRO A 191 20.26 4.07 -2.20
N ILE A 192 20.33 3.98 -0.87
CA ILE A 192 21.46 3.34 -0.20
C ILE A 192 21.24 1.85 -0.45
N PRO A 193 22.21 1.09 -0.99
CA PRO A 193 22.08 -0.36 -1.08
C PRO A 193 21.78 -0.87 0.33
N ILE A 194 20.53 -1.29 0.56
CA ILE A 194 20.03 -1.66 1.88
C ILE A 194 20.81 -2.91 2.28
N LYS A 195 21.88 -2.72 3.05
CA LYS A 195 22.61 -3.82 3.70
C LYS A 195 21.87 -4.37 4.92
N HIS A 196 20.60 -4.03 5.12
CA HIS A 196 19.82 -4.46 6.27
C HIS A 196 18.55 -5.25 5.88
N VAL A 197 18.67 -6.58 5.97
CA VAL A 197 17.78 -7.48 6.72
C VAL A 197 16.26 -7.31 6.46
N GLN A 198 15.84 -7.40 5.21
CA GLN A 198 14.62 -8.15 4.90
C GLN A 198 15.05 -9.29 3.98
N GLU A 199 14.74 -10.51 4.37
CA GLU A 199 14.93 -11.66 3.51
C GLU A 199 14.01 -11.47 2.30
N GLU A 200 14.59 -11.12 1.14
CA GLU A 200 13.81 -10.90 -0.07
C GLU A 200 13.05 -12.19 -0.40
N ALA A 201 11.75 -12.09 -0.67
CA ALA A 201 10.90 -13.24 -0.96
C ALA A 201 11.24 -13.90 -2.31
N TYR A 202 11.91 -13.15 -3.19
CA TYR A 202 12.33 -13.61 -4.50
C TYR A 202 13.85 -13.56 -4.62
N GLU A 203 14.43 -14.58 -5.25
CA GLU A 203 15.76 -14.49 -5.83
C GLU A 203 15.62 -13.80 -7.19
N MET A 204 16.48 -12.82 -7.45
CA MET A 204 16.44 -12.05 -8.70
C MET A 204 17.83 -11.70 -9.17
N ASN A 205 18.09 -12.03 -10.44
CA ASN A 205 19.29 -11.65 -11.16
C ASN A 205 18.91 -10.87 -12.42
N VAL A 206 19.59 -9.74 -12.64
CA VAL A 206 19.37 -8.87 -13.80
C VAL A 206 20.67 -8.77 -14.57
N ILE A 207 20.66 -9.34 -15.78
CA ILE A 207 21.83 -9.38 -16.67
C ILE A 207 21.56 -8.44 -17.83
N MET A 208 22.35 -7.38 -17.91
CA MET A 208 22.32 -6.47 -19.05
C MET A 208 23.26 -6.93 -20.15
N LYS A 209 22.77 -6.90 -21.40
CA LYS A 209 23.56 -7.11 -22.60
C LYS A 209 23.47 -5.87 -23.48
N ASP A 210 24.56 -5.13 -23.50
CA ASP A 210 24.75 -4.04 -24.46
C ASP A 210 25.08 -4.64 -25.83
N ASN A 211 24.27 -4.32 -26.85
CA ASN A 211 24.63 -4.69 -28.21
C ASN A 211 25.82 -3.83 -28.66
N VAL A 212 26.97 -4.47 -28.87
CA VAL A 212 28.27 -3.80 -29.07
C VAL A 212 28.32 -2.98 -30.36
N GLU A 213 27.46 -3.29 -31.32
CA GLU A 213 27.49 -2.71 -32.68
C GLU A 213 26.53 -1.53 -32.87
N VAL A 214 25.52 -1.36 -32.00
CA VAL A 214 24.50 -0.30 -32.13
C VAL A 214 24.22 0.30 -30.76
N SER A 215 24.70 1.52 -30.51
CA SER A 215 24.52 2.26 -29.24
C SER A 215 23.05 2.58 -28.91
N ASP A 216 22.14 2.27 -29.82
CA ASP A 216 20.73 2.63 -29.75
C ASP A 216 19.85 1.47 -29.29
N HIS A 217 20.41 0.28 -29.01
CA HIS A 217 19.66 -0.84 -28.45
C HIS A 217 20.38 -1.49 -27.27
N TYR A 218 19.62 -1.87 -26.24
CA TYR A 218 20.09 -2.77 -25.20
C TYR A 218 19.04 -3.84 -24.91
N SER A 219 19.49 -4.94 -24.34
CA SER A 219 18.60 -5.97 -23.79
C SER A 219 18.94 -6.26 -22.34
N ILE A 220 17.92 -6.55 -21.55
CA ILE A 220 18.05 -6.99 -20.16
C ILE A 220 17.36 -8.33 -20.02
N THR A 221 18.08 -9.32 -19.47
CA THR A 221 17.53 -10.61 -19.08
C THR A 221 17.33 -10.62 -17.57
N ILE A 222 16.09 -10.80 -17.15
CA ILE A 222 15.67 -10.82 -15.74
C ILE A 222 15.29 -12.26 -15.43
N CYS A 223 16.02 -12.89 -14.51
CA CYS A 223 15.70 -14.21 -13.99
C CYS A 223 15.24 -14.09 -12.54
N THR A 224 14.11 -14.70 -12.20
CA THR A 224 13.57 -14.65 -10.84
C THR A 224 12.81 -15.92 -10.46
N SER A 225 12.91 -16.28 -9.18
CA SER A 225 12.24 -17.41 -8.55
C SER A 225 11.80 -17.06 -7.13
N ARG A 226 10.82 -17.80 -6.60
CA ARG A 226 10.44 -17.74 -5.18
C ARG A 226 11.54 -18.41 -4.35
N LYS A 227 11.90 -17.83 -3.19
CA LYS A 227 12.89 -18.45 -2.27
C LYS A 227 12.29 -19.50 -1.35
N ASP A 228 11.03 -19.34 -0.97
CA ASP A 228 10.32 -20.28 -0.10
C ASP A 228 9.52 -21.31 -0.93
N GLU A 229 9.08 -22.39 -0.28
CA GLU A 229 8.18 -23.39 -0.85
C GLU A 229 6.69 -23.07 -0.60
N GLU A 230 6.39 -21.87 -0.10
CA GLU A 230 5.01 -21.45 0.06
C GLU A 230 4.40 -21.19 -1.32
N LYS A 231 3.16 -21.64 -1.53
CA LYS A 231 2.41 -21.31 -2.74
C LYS A 231 2.23 -19.81 -2.83
N GLY A 232 2.73 -19.23 -3.91
CA GLY A 232 2.65 -17.81 -4.16
C GLY A 232 1.27 -17.37 -4.64
N GLY A 233 1.03 -16.06 -4.54
CA GLY A 233 -0.08 -15.40 -5.22
C GLY A 233 0.32 -14.84 -6.58
N MET A 234 -0.55 -13.99 -7.12
CA MET A 234 -0.29 -13.22 -8.33
C MET A 234 0.94 -12.33 -8.14
N VAL A 235 1.88 -12.38 -9.09
CA VAL A 235 3.16 -11.66 -9.02
C VAL A 235 3.20 -10.58 -10.08
N VAL A 236 3.77 -9.43 -9.74
CA VAL A 236 4.02 -8.32 -10.67
C VAL A 236 5.52 -8.09 -10.79
N MET A 237 5.99 -7.92 -12.03
CA MET A 237 7.34 -7.49 -12.36
C MET A 237 7.27 -6.13 -13.04
N GLU A 238 7.78 -5.10 -12.36
CA GLU A 238 7.96 -3.76 -12.90
C GLU A 238 9.41 -3.58 -13.38
N VAL A 239 9.56 -3.22 -14.65
CA VAL A 239 10.84 -3.02 -15.31
C VAL A 239 10.92 -1.57 -15.78
N TYR A 240 11.65 -0.75 -15.03
CA TYR A 240 11.93 0.62 -15.44
C TYR A 240 12.99 0.62 -16.54
N LEU A 241 12.76 1.35 -17.62
CA LEU A 241 13.70 1.51 -18.72
C LEU A 241 14.67 2.67 -18.44
N LEU A 242 15.85 2.63 -19.05
CA LEU A 242 16.79 3.75 -18.99
C LEU A 242 16.18 5.01 -19.60
N SER A 243 16.52 6.18 -19.05
CA SER A 243 16.05 7.46 -19.57
C SER A 243 16.44 7.62 -21.05
N GLY A 244 15.46 7.98 -21.89
CA GLY A 244 15.66 8.12 -23.33
C GLY A 244 15.46 6.83 -24.14
N PHE A 245 15.10 5.72 -23.49
CA PHE A 245 14.77 4.45 -24.15
C PHE A 245 13.28 4.11 -24.01
N SER A 246 12.74 3.48 -25.04
CA SER A 246 11.41 2.86 -25.04
C SER A 246 11.53 1.36 -25.29
N LEU A 247 10.47 0.63 -24.97
CA LEU A 247 10.35 -0.77 -25.33
C LEU A 247 10.47 -0.93 -26.85
N ASP A 248 11.14 -1.99 -27.30
CA ASP A 248 11.21 -2.34 -28.73
C ASP A 248 9.81 -2.67 -29.25
N ASP A 249 9.43 -2.13 -30.41
CA ASP A 249 8.12 -2.33 -31.03
C ASP A 249 7.83 -3.82 -31.32
N ASN A 250 8.89 -4.62 -31.48
CA ASN A 250 8.78 -6.07 -31.72
C ASN A 250 8.67 -6.89 -30.43
N PHE A 251 8.73 -6.26 -29.25
CA PHE A 251 8.61 -6.98 -28.00
C PHE A 251 7.17 -7.42 -27.75
N GLU A 252 6.94 -8.72 -27.87
CA GLU A 252 5.65 -9.33 -27.56
C GLU A 252 5.56 -9.75 -26.09
N LYS A 253 4.34 -9.72 -25.54
CA LYS A 253 4.05 -10.22 -24.19
C LYS A 253 4.52 -11.68 -24.06
N PRO A 254 5.36 -12.02 -23.06
CA PRO A 254 5.73 -13.39 -22.76
C PRO A 254 4.49 -14.28 -22.55
N ARG A 255 4.52 -15.53 -23.05
CA ARG A 255 3.38 -16.47 -22.89
C ARG A 255 3.06 -16.77 -21.42
N ILE A 256 4.09 -16.82 -20.59
CA ILE A 256 3.99 -17.03 -19.14
C ILE A 256 3.38 -15.84 -18.40
N ALA A 257 3.43 -14.63 -18.99
CA ALA A 257 2.79 -13.47 -18.42
C ALA A 257 1.31 -13.48 -18.81
N ARG A 258 0.42 -13.32 -17.84
CA ARG A 258 -1.03 -13.22 -18.05
C ARG A 258 -1.40 -11.90 -18.71
N LEU A 259 -0.81 -10.79 -18.24
CA LEU A 259 -1.04 -9.44 -18.74
C LEU A 259 0.31 -8.72 -18.87
N MET A 260 0.37 -7.77 -19.80
CA MET A 260 1.47 -6.84 -19.94
C MET A 260 0.90 -5.44 -20.17
N GLU A 261 1.44 -4.49 -19.43
CA GLU A 261 1.14 -3.06 -19.58
C GLU A 261 2.44 -2.32 -19.86
N VAL A 262 2.37 -1.33 -20.74
CA VAL A 262 3.51 -0.46 -21.07
C VAL A 262 3.11 0.95 -20.73
N GLU A 263 3.80 1.53 -19.77
CA GLU A 263 3.67 2.94 -19.40
C GLU A 263 4.93 3.69 -19.82
N ASN A 264 4.88 5.02 -19.80
CA ASN A 264 6.02 5.86 -20.18
C ASN A 264 7.28 5.51 -19.35
N GLY A 265 8.24 4.84 -20.00
CA GLY A 265 9.52 4.47 -19.40
C GLY A 265 9.49 3.24 -18.48
N LYS A 266 8.39 2.45 -18.45
CA LYS A 266 8.37 1.17 -17.73
C LYS A 266 7.49 0.11 -18.40
N VAL A 267 7.86 -1.14 -18.22
CA VAL A 267 7.08 -2.32 -18.63
C VAL A 267 6.62 -3.06 -17.38
N ILE A 268 5.35 -3.42 -17.32
CA ILE A 268 4.74 -4.14 -16.19
C ILE A 268 4.24 -5.48 -16.70
N LEU A 269 4.68 -6.56 -16.07
CA LEU A 269 4.26 -7.93 -16.39
C LEU A 269 3.55 -8.55 -15.19
N TYR A 270 2.41 -9.20 -15.44
CA TYR A 270 1.61 -9.87 -14.42
C TYR A 270 1.65 -11.38 -14.63
N PHE A 271 1.88 -12.14 -13.56
CA PHE A 271 1.94 -13.59 -13.54
C PHE A 271 0.94 -14.13 -12.52
N ASP A 272 0.31 -15.26 -12.83
CA ASP A 272 -0.60 -15.90 -11.87
C ASP A 272 0.16 -16.40 -10.63
N GLU A 273 1.39 -16.89 -10.82
CA GLU A 273 2.31 -17.36 -9.77
C GLU A 273 3.74 -17.43 -10.36
N ILE A 274 4.77 -17.23 -9.54
CA ILE A 274 6.16 -17.54 -9.88
C ILE A 274 6.72 -18.39 -8.74
N GLN A 275 6.84 -19.69 -8.96
CA GLN A 275 7.47 -20.62 -8.03
C GLN A 275 8.89 -20.99 -8.49
N GLU A 276 8.98 -21.57 -9.68
CA GLU A 276 10.23 -21.92 -10.34
C GLU A 276 10.89 -20.71 -11.01
N GLU A 277 12.18 -20.83 -11.34
CA GLU A 277 12.91 -19.78 -12.03
C GLU A 277 12.33 -19.52 -13.43
N ILE A 278 11.93 -18.28 -13.65
CA ILE A 278 11.57 -17.77 -14.97
C ILE A 278 12.58 -16.73 -15.42
N CYS A 279 12.91 -16.72 -16.71
CA CYS A 279 13.78 -15.72 -17.31
C CYS A 279 13.07 -14.99 -18.46
N ILE A 280 13.08 -13.66 -18.41
CA ILE A 280 12.44 -12.80 -19.41
C ILE A 280 13.48 -11.83 -19.95
N THR A 281 13.59 -11.75 -21.28
CA THR A 281 14.51 -10.80 -21.93
C THR A 281 13.72 -9.68 -22.56
N ILE A 282 13.91 -8.45 -22.07
CA ILE A 282 13.29 -7.23 -22.59
C ILE A 282 14.33 -6.46 -23.39
N SER A 283 13.96 -6.07 -24.62
CA SER A 283 14.78 -5.23 -25.49
C SER A 283 14.21 -3.82 -25.51
N ALA A 284 15.09 -2.82 -25.51
CA ALA A 284 14.73 -1.42 -25.54
C ALA A 284 15.55 -0.68 -26.60
N THR A 285 14.92 0.31 -27.21
CA THR A 285 15.46 1.14 -28.30
C THR A 285 15.53 2.60 -27.86
N ARG A 286 16.61 3.29 -28.24
CA ARG A 286 16.81 4.70 -27.93
C ARG A 286 15.86 5.55 -28.75
N VAL A 287 15.05 6.35 -28.07
CA VAL A 287 14.14 7.33 -28.69
C VAL A 287 14.62 8.77 -28.52
N VAL A 288 15.34 9.05 -27.43
CA VAL A 288 15.89 10.38 -27.14
C VAL A 288 17.32 10.21 -26.63
N PRO A 289 18.30 10.95 -27.19
CA PRO A 289 19.65 10.95 -26.65
C PRO A 289 19.66 11.65 -25.29
N VAL A 290 20.08 10.93 -24.25
CA VAL A 290 20.23 11.44 -22.88
C VAL A 290 21.68 11.19 -22.43
N SER A 291 22.32 12.23 -21.91
CA SER A 291 23.67 12.12 -21.31
C SER A 291 23.58 11.83 -19.80
N GLN A 292 24.58 11.17 -19.23
CA GLN A 292 24.68 10.89 -17.78
C GLN A 292 23.47 10.09 -17.26
N ILE A 293 23.12 9.02 -17.97
CA ILE A 293 21.98 8.18 -17.63
C ILE A 293 22.15 7.58 -16.22
N LYS A 294 21.10 7.74 -15.41
CA LYS A 294 21.02 7.11 -14.07
C LYS A 294 20.56 5.67 -14.19
N SER A 295 20.99 4.84 -13.25
CA SER A 295 20.58 3.44 -13.17
C SER A 295 19.06 3.33 -13.11
N ALA A 296 18.51 2.37 -13.85
CA ALA A 296 17.12 1.99 -13.75
C ALA A 296 16.96 0.79 -12.80
N CYS A 297 15.71 0.41 -12.51
CA CYS A 297 15.40 -0.59 -11.51
C CYS A 297 14.43 -1.65 -12.06
N VAL A 298 14.56 -2.86 -11.54
CA VAL A 298 13.60 -3.96 -11.69
C VAL A 298 13.06 -4.29 -10.31
N ILE A 299 11.75 -4.38 -10.19
CA ILE A 299 11.05 -4.70 -8.94
C ILE A 299 10.12 -5.88 -9.20
N VAL A 300 10.21 -6.92 -8.38
CA VAL A 300 9.31 -8.07 -8.40
C VAL A 300 8.62 -8.16 -7.05
N TYR A 301 7.29 -8.29 -7.01
CA TYR A 301 6.53 -8.37 -5.77
C TYR A 301 5.20 -9.11 -5.93
N GLU A 302 4.68 -9.66 -4.83
CA GLU A 302 3.32 -10.18 -4.79
C GLU A 302 2.27 -9.08 -4.77
N TYR A 303 1.26 -9.19 -5.62
CA TYR A 303 0.24 -8.16 -5.81
C TYR A 303 -0.59 -7.87 -4.55
N TYR A 304 -0.86 -8.88 -3.72
CA TYR A 304 -1.63 -8.73 -2.49
C TYR A 304 -0.74 -8.56 -1.24
N HIS A 305 0.55 -8.83 -1.35
CA HIS A 305 1.52 -8.80 -0.25
C HIS A 305 2.79 -8.05 -0.69
N LEU A 306 2.70 -6.72 -0.81
CA LEU A 306 3.81 -5.88 -1.30
C LEU A 306 5.09 -5.96 -0.43
N GLU A 307 4.99 -6.48 0.80
CA GLU A 307 6.14 -6.80 1.64
C GLU A 307 7.01 -7.93 1.08
N LEU A 308 6.43 -8.83 0.27
CA LEU A 308 7.11 -9.93 -0.38
C LEU A 308 7.62 -9.46 -1.74
N ARG A 309 8.87 -8.96 -1.74
CA ARG A 309 9.48 -8.35 -2.93
C ARG A 309 10.98 -8.59 -3.04
N ALA A 310 11.51 -8.33 -4.23
CA ALA A 310 12.93 -8.17 -4.53
C ALA A 310 13.15 -6.98 -5.47
N GLU A 311 14.31 -6.34 -5.33
CA GLU A 311 14.64 -5.14 -6.11
C GLU A 311 16.10 -5.20 -6.61
N ARG A 312 16.34 -4.88 -7.88
CA ARG A 312 17.68 -4.82 -8.46
C ARG A 312 17.81 -3.60 -9.36
N VAL A 313 18.91 -2.89 -9.20
CA VAL A 313 19.29 -1.79 -10.09
C VAL A 313 20.20 -2.29 -11.20
N TYR A 314 20.05 -1.72 -12.40
CA TYR A 314 20.91 -2.00 -13.54
C TYR A 314 21.25 -0.70 -14.26
N ASN A 315 22.39 -0.69 -14.94
CA ASN A 315 22.80 0.43 -15.79
C ASN A 315 23.72 -0.09 -16.90
N SER A 316 23.74 0.62 -18.02
CA SER A 316 24.60 0.29 -19.15
C SER A 316 25.96 0.94 -18.99
N PRO A 317 27.05 0.15 -18.90
CA PRO A 317 28.40 0.70 -18.88
C PRO A 317 28.80 1.39 -20.20
N LYS A 318 28.11 1.11 -21.31
CA LYS A 318 28.44 1.65 -22.64
C LYS A 318 27.60 2.85 -23.08
N ILE A 319 26.46 3.10 -22.43
CA ILE A 319 25.54 4.21 -22.73
C ILE A 319 25.77 5.39 -21.75
N MET A 320 26.75 5.26 -20.83
CA MET A 320 27.14 6.32 -19.88
C MET A 320 27.80 7.54 -20.53
#